data_AF-A0A0B1RWL6-F1
#
_entry.id   AF-A0A0B1RWL6-F1
#
_cell.length_a   1.000
_cell.length_b   1.000
_cell.length_c   1.000
_cell.angle_alpha   90.00
_cell.angle_beta   90.00
_cell.angle_gamma   90.00
#
_symmetry.space_group_name_H-M   'P 1'
#
loop_
_entity.id
_entity.type
_entity.pdbx_description
1 polymer ?
#
loop_
_entity_poly.entity_id
_entity_poly.type
_entity_poly.pdbx_seq_one_letter_code
_entity_poly.pdbx_strand_id
1 'polypeptide(L)'
;MVAAGYALYGSATMVVLTTGNGVNGFTLDPTIGEFILTHPQMKCKSKGAVYSINEGYASGWSKGITEYIRTRKFPEAGKKNK
;
A
#
# COMPACT_ATOMS: atom_id res chain seq x y z
N MET A 1 6.23 -9.75 17.97
CA MET A 1 7.18 -9.55 16.85
C MET A 1 8.07 -8.37 17.20
N VAL A 2 9.38 -8.48 17.01
CA VAL A 2 10.34 -7.41 17.35
C VAL A 2 10.68 -6.50 16.17
N ALA A 3 10.57 -7.03 14.95
CA ALA A 3 10.74 -6.29 13.70
C ALA A 3 9.95 -6.95 12.56
N ALA A 4 9.66 -6.21 11.50
CA ALA A 4 8.98 -6.67 10.29
C ALA A 4 9.48 -5.87 9.07
N GLY A 5 9.44 -6.46 7.88
CA GLY A 5 9.74 -5.72 6.66
C GLY A 5 9.54 -6.54 5.39
N TYR A 6 9.77 -5.89 4.25
CA TYR A 6 9.80 -6.52 2.93
C TYR A 6 10.83 -5.83 2.03
N ALA A 7 11.35 -6.57 1.06
CA ALA A 7 12.11 -6.04 -0.07
C ALA A 7 11.21 -6.00 -1.32
N LEU A 8 11.24 -4.89 -2.04
CA LEU A 8 10.51 -4.69 -3.28
C LEU A 8 11.49 -4.53 -4.43
N TYR A 9 11.46 -5.46 -5.39
CA TYR A 9 12.25 -5.41 -6.63
C TYR A 9 11.40 -4.81 -7.75
N GLY A 10 11.17 -3.49 -7.69
CA GLY A 10 10.43 -2.74 -8.71
C GLY A 10 11.36 -2.11 -9.73
N SER A 11 10.97 -0.95 -10.27
CA SER A 11 11.86 -0.10 -11.08
C SER A 11 13.10 0.38 -10.32
N ALA A 12 13.01 0.44 -8.98
CA ALA A 12 14.12 0.54 -8.05
C ALA A 12 13.95 -0.52 -6.95
N THR A 13 15.06 -0.96 -6.36
CA THR A 13 15.02 -1.90 -5.23
C THR A 13 14.87 -1.12 -3.92
N MET A 14 13.87 -1.48 -3.12
CA MET A 14 13.62 -0.87 -1.81
C MET A 14 13.51 -1.91 -0.70
N VAL A 15 13.94 -1.54 0.50
CA VAL A 15 13.67 -2.27 1.75
C VAL A 15 12.79 -1.39 2.63
N VAL A 16 11.65 -1.91 3.07
CA VAL A 16 10.77 -1.24 4.05
C VAL A 16 10.81 -2.03 5.35
N LEU A 17 11.12 -1.35 6.45
CA LEU A 17 11.41 -1.98 7.75
C LEU A 17 10.73 -1.24 8.90
N THR A 18 10.30 -1.99 9.91
CA THR A 18 9.87 -1.49 11.23
C THR A 18 10.46 -2.33 12.35
N THR A 19 10.75 -1.68 13.48
CA THR A 19 11.18 -2.30 14.76
C THR A 19 10.19 -2.00 15.89
N GLY A 20 8.98 -1.56 15.56
CA GLY A 20 7.96 -1.11 16.52
C GLY A 20 7.90 0.42 16.71
N ASN A 21 8.94 1.16 16.32
CA ASN A 21 9.03 2.62 16.46
C ASN A 21 8.88 3.36 15.11
N GLY A 22 7.80 3.07 14.38
CA GLY A 22 7.55 3.61 13.04
C GLY A 22 8.08 2.73 11.91
N VAL A 23 7.89 3.19 10.68
CA VAL A 23 8.22 2.47 9.44
C VAL A 23 9.14 3.35 8.60
N ASN A 24 10.21 2.79 8.05
CA ASN A 24 11.15 3.52 7.20
C ASN A 24 11.39 2.74 5.90
N GLY A 25 11.50 3.46 4.79
CA GLY A 25 11.84 2.93 3.48
C GLY A 25 13.23 3.37 3.05
N PHE A 26 14.03 2.41 2.61
CA PHE A 26 15.38 2.60 2.11
C PHE A 26 15.44 2.18 0.65
N THR A 27 16.07 2.99 -0.19
CA THR A 27 16.26 2.67 -1.61
C THR A 27 17.72 2.25 -1.83
N LEU A 28 17.94 1.18 -2.59
CA LEU A 28 19.27 0.74 -2.98
C LEU A 28 19.89 1.73 -3.96
N ASP A 29 21.05 2.29 -3.62
CA ASP A 29 21.97 2.87 -4.58
C ASP A 29 22.88 1.76 -5.14
N PRO A 30 22.68 1.32 -6.39
CA PRO A 30 23.44 0.21 -6.96
C PRO A 30 24.91 0.56 -7.24
N THR A 31 25.28 1.85 -7.25
CA THR A 31 26.65 2.28 -7.57
C THR A 31 27.61 2.01 -6.42
N ILE A 32 27.12 2.15 -5.18
CA ILE A 32 27.88 1.91 -3.95
C ILE A 32 27.42 0.65 -3.21
N GLY A 33 26.26 0.08 -3.58
CA GLY A 33 25.72 -1.13 -2.97
C GLY A 33 25.06 -0.91 -1.61
N GLU A 34 24.60 0.31 -1.32
CA GLU A 34 24.03 0.68 -0.01
C GLU A 34 22.54 1.02 -0.09
N PHE A 35 21.81 0.69 0.98
CA PHE A 35 20.42 1.10 1.17
C PHE A 35 20.36 2.45 1.89
N ILE A 36 19.97 3.48 1.15
CA ILE A 36 19.91 4.86 1.65
C ILE A 36 18.49 5.16 2.16
N LEU A 37 18.39 5.81 3.32
CA LEU A 37 17.09 6.23 3.87
C LEU A 37 16.47 7.32 2.98
N THR A 38 15.40 6.97 2.28
CA THR A 38 14.70 7.86 1.35
C THR A 38 13.29 8.21 1.83
N HIS A 39 12.68 7.35 2.65
CA HIS A 39 11.31 7.52 3.13
C HIS A 39 11.26 7.37 4.67
N PRO A 40 11.59 8.43 5.42
CA PRO A 40 11.53 8.38 6.87
C PRO A 40 10.08 8.38 7.39
N GLN A 41 9.84 7.63 8.47
CA GLN A 41 8.60 7.68 9.26
C GLN A 41 7.32 7.56 8.41
N MET A 42 7.30 6.63 7.46
CA MET A 42 6.19 6.39 6.53
C MET A 42 4.87 6.20 7.28
N LYS A 43 3.82 6.87 6.79
CA LYS A 43 2.44 6.73 7.26
C LYS A 43 1.51 6.47 6.08
N CYS A 44 0.58 5.54 6.26
CA CYS A 44 -0.51 5.38 5.30
C CYS A 44 -1.48 6.57 5.44
N LYS A 45 -2.03 7.05 4.31
CA LYS A 45 -3.08 8.08 4.35
C LYS A 45 -4.32 7.50 5.03
N SER A 46 -5.04 8.33 5.78
CA SER A 46 -6.29 7.91 6.44
C SER A 46 -7.37 7.46 5.45
N LYS A 47 -7.35 7.99 4.23
CA LYS A 47 -8.25 7.61 3.14
C LYS A 47 -7.54 7.69 1.78
N GLY A 48 -7.68 6.63 0.99
CA GLY A 48 -7.19 6.56 -0.39
C GLY A 48 -8.33 6.58 -1.42
N ALA A 49 -7.97 6.68 -2.69
CA ALA A 49 -8.90 6.64 -3.82
C ALA A 49 -8.76 5.38 -4.70
N VAL A 50 -7.93 4.43 -4.28
CA VAL A 50 -7.61 3.20 -5.04
C VAL A 50 -8.04 1.99 -4.21
N TYR A 51 -8.66 1.01 -4.87
CA TYR A 51 -8.85 -0.33 -4.33
C TYR A 51 -8.02 -1.33 -5.17
N SER A 52 -7.56 -2.42 -4.55
CA SER A 52 -6.80 -3.47 -5.24
C SER A 52 -7.38 -4.83 -4.86
N ILE A 53 -8.01 -5.50 -5.82
CA ILE A 53 -8.62 -6.83 -5.70
C ILE A 53 -8.63 -7.50 -7.07
N ASN A 54 -8.61 -8.84 -7.11
CA ASN A 54 -8.82 -9.58 -8.35
C ASN A 54 -10.34 -9.74 -8.62
N GLU A 55 -10.86 -8.98 -9.57
CA GLU A 55 -12.27 -9.00 -9.98
C GLU A 55 -12.70 -10.28 -10.72
N GLY A 56 -11.76 -11.12 -11.17
CA GLY A 56 -12.08 -12.42 -11.76
C GLY A 56 -12.78 -13.38 -10.78
N TYR A 57 -12.67 -13.14 -9.48
CA TYR A 57 -13.37 -13.90 -8.44
C TYR A 57 -14.75 -13.35 -8.06
N ALA A 58 -15.29 -12.38 -8.83
CA ALA A 58 -16.52 -11.67 -8.47
C ALA A 58 -17.73 -12.58 -8.20
N SER A 59 -17.86 -13.70 -8.90
CA SER A 59 -18.94 -14.67 -8.70
C SER A 59 -18.94 -15.33 -7.32
N GLY A 60 -17.77 -15.44 -6.68
CA GLY A 60 -17.60 -16.04 -5.35
C GLY A 60 -17.55 -15.03 -4.20
N TRP A 61 -17.69 -13.73 -4.49
CA TRP A 61 -17.60 -12.71 -3.46
C TRP A 61 -18.80 -12.74 -2.51
N SER A 62 -18.51 -12.45 -1.24
CA SER A 62 -19.57 -12.19 -0.27
C SER A 62 -20.33 -10.90 -0.65
N LYS A 63 -21.58 -10.79 -0.20
CA LYS A 63 -22.41 -9.58 -0.43
C LYS A 63 -21.70 -8.29 0.00
N GLY A 64 -20.92 -8.35 1.09
CA GLY A 64 -20.17 -7.19 1.61
C GLY A 64 -19.08 -6.70 0.66
N ILE A 65 -18.32 -7.62 0.04
CA ILE A 65 -17.28 -7.25 -0.94
C ILE A 65 -17.94 -6.68 -2.19
N THR A 66 -18.98 -7.35 -2.71
CA THR A 66 -19.71 -6.90 -3.90
C THR A 66 -20.26 -5.49 -3.71
N GLU A 67 -20.88 -5.21 -2.56
CA GLU A 67 -21.40 -3.87 -2.26
C GLU A 67 -20.28 -2.84 -2.10
N TYR A 68 -19.19 -3.18 -1.39
CA TYR A 68 -18.06 -2.27 -1.24
C TYR A 68 -17.49 -1.85 -2.60
N ILE A 69 -17.21 -2.81 -3.49
CA ILE A 69 -16.68 -2.53 -4.83
C ILE A 69 -17.67 -1.72 -5.67
N ARG A 70 -18.98 -2.01 -5.59
CA ARG A 70 -20.03 -1.22 -6.25
C ARG A 70 -19.96 0.25 -5.84
N THR A 71 -19.83 0.56 -4.55
CA THR A 71 -19.73 1.94 -4.04
C THR A 71 -18.44 2.65 -4.46
N ARG A 72 -17.35 1.91 -4.75
CA ARG A 72 -16.09 2.49 -5.26
C ARG A 72 -16.18 2.82 -6.75
N LYS A 73 -16.86 1.99 -7.55
CA LYS A 73 -17.04 2.21 -9.01
C LYS A 73 -18.11 3.24 -9.32
N PHE A 74 -19.20 3.24 -8.55
CA PHE A 74 -20.35 4.11 -8.74
C PHE A 74 -20.60 4.91 -7.45
N PRO A 75 -19.75 5.91 -7.16
CA PRO A 75 -19.93 6.75 -5.99
C PRO A 75 -21.22 7.57 -6.11
N GLU A 76 -21.97 7.67 -5.01
CA GLU A 76 -23.17 8.52 -4.96
C GLU A 76 -22.79 10.00 -5.18
N ALA A 77 -23.62 10.70 -5.96
CA ALA A 77 -23.45 12.12 -6.22
C ALA A 77 -23.42 12.91 -4.89
N GLY A 78 -22.30 13.55 -4.58
CA GLY A 78 -22.14 14.40 -3.39
C GLY A 78 -21.03 13.97 -2.43
N LYS A 79 -20.55 12.72 -2.48
CA LYS A 79 -19.36 12.29 -1.71
C LYS A 79 -18.08 12.59 -2.50
N LYS A 80 -17.83 13.85 -2.84
CA LYS A 80 -16.49 14.26 -3.31
C LYS A 80 -15.51 14.01 -2.18
N ASN A 81 -14.40 13.36 -2.51
CA ASN A 81 -13.31 13.03 -1.59
C ASN A 81 -12.77 14.30 -0.92
N LYS A 82 -13.27 14.63 0.28
CA LYS A 82 -12.43 15.15 1.34
C LYS A 82 -11.54 14.02 1.85
#